data_AF-A0A0G4NA20-F1
#
_entry.id   AF-A0A0G4NA20-F1
#
_cell.length_a   1.000
_cell.length_b   1.000
_cell.length_c   1.000
_cell.angle_alpha   90.00
_cell.angle_beta   90.00
_cell.angle_gamma   90.00
#
_symmetry.space_group_name_H-M   'P 1'
#
loop_
_entity.id
_entity.type
_entity.pdbx_description
1 polymer ?
#
loop_
_entity_poly.entity_id
_entity_poly.type
_entity_poly.pdbx_seq_one_letter_code
_entity_poly.pdbx_strand_id
1 'polypeptide(L)'
;MAPHAEADSGSLHGDGQSNGHQAAVAATATRELFTVNSSNVTYTDNEILSKYTYRTTDVAKDESGKFVVTPVETVYEFKTERKVPKTGMMLVGLGGNNGTTVTAGIIANRRGLRWQTREGVRAANYYGSVIMSSTIKLGTDTKTRKDVNIPFSDILPMVHPNDLVIGGWDISGLNLAEAMDRAQVLEPTLKQQVAKEMAQIVPLPSIYYPDFIAANQEDRADNVLPGTKACNEHVEQIRKDIRDFKEKNGLDKVIVQWTANTER
;
A
#
# COMPACT_ATOMS: atom_id res chain seq x y z
N MET A 1 -55.06 10.84 6.04
CA MET A 1 -54.85 9.38 5.99
C MET A 1 -53.68 9.07 6.90
N ALA A 2 -53.98 8.74 8.16
CA ALA A 2 -53.02 8.24 9.16
C ALA A 2 -52.98 6.68 9.07
N PRO A 3 -52.21 5.92 9.88
CA PRO A 3 -51.20 6.29 10.89
C PRO A 3 -49.92 5.40 10.88
N HIS A 4 -49.06 5.68 11.87
CA HIS A 4 -47.85 4.98 12.32
C HIS A 4 -48.03 3.52 12.80
N ALA A 5 -46.88 2.82 12.93
CA ALA A 5 -46.40 2.12 14.13
C ALA A 5 -46.20 0.57 14.09
N GLU A 6 -45.00 0.18 14.54
CA GLU A 6 -44.62 -0.98 15.38
C GLU A 6 -44.38 -2.39 14.77
N ALA A 7 -43.11 -2.79 14.93
CA ALA A 7 -42.51 -4.09 15.24
C ALA A 7 -43.34 -5.39 15.18
N ASP A 8 -42.75 -6.44 14.56
CA ASP A 8 -42.31 -7.61 15.34
C ASP A 8 -41.22 -8.44 14.62
N SER A 9 -40.51 -9.15 15.47
CA SER A 9 -39.28 -9.94 15.44
C SER A 9 -39.14 -11.10 14.44
N GLY A 10 -37.89 -11.39 14.08
CA GLY A 10 -37.49 -12.54 13.28
C GLY A 10 -35.96 -12.63 13.11
N SER A 11 -35.27 -13.03 14.18
CA SER A 11 -33.84 -13.29 14.26
C SER A 11 -33.32 -14.26 13.21
N LEU A 12 -32.23 -13.93 12.51
CA LEU A 12 -31.24 -14.91 12.06
C LEU A 12 -29.83 -14.34 12.16
N HIS A 13 -29.04 -15.03 12.99
CA HIS A 13 -27.70 -14.71 13.45
C HIS A 13 -26.70 -14.52 12.31
N GLY A 14 -26.09 -13.34 12.26
CA GLY A 14 -24.75 -13.14 11.73
C GLY A 14 -23.84 -12.74 12.89
N ASP A 15 -23.28 -13.72 13.59
CA ASP A 15 -22.23 -13.49 14.59
C ASP A 15 -20.94 -13.04 13.89
N GLY A 16 -20.96 -11.82 13.37
CA GLY A 16 -19.75 -11.07 13.07
C GLY A 16 -19.24 -10.51 14.37
N GLN A 17 -18.39 -11.26 15.06
CA GLN A 17 -17.59 -10.69 16.15
C GLN A 17 -16.91 -9.44 15.62
N SER A 18 -17.36 -8.30 16.16
CA SER A 18 -16.72 -7.02 15.98
C SER A 18 -15.31 -7.10 16.56
N ASN A 19 -14.32 -7.33 15.69
CA ASN A 19 -12.91 -7.13 16.05
C ASN A 19 -12.65 -5.62 16.13
N GLY A 20 -13.13 -5.01 17.21
CA GLY A 20 -12.58 -3.77 17.72
C GLY A 20 -11.15 -4.04 18.15
N HIS A 21 -10.20 -3.87 17.24
CA HIS A 21 -8.80 -3.80 17.62
C HIS A 21 -8.62 -2.57 18.51
N GLN A 22 -8.42 -2.83 19.80
CA GLN A 22 -7.96 -1.85 20.75
C GLN A 22 -6.69 -1.19 20.20
N ALA A 23 -6.74 0.12 20.06
CA ALA A 23 -5.61 0.96 19.77
C ALA A 23 -4.62 0.89 20.95
N ALA A 24 -3.58 0.09 20.79
CA ALA A 24 -2.36 0.22 21.56
C ALA A 24 -1.23 0.47 20.55
N VAL A 25 -0.61 1.65 20.64
CA VAL A 25 0.61 1.99 19.92
C VAL A 25 1.74 1.16 20.53
N ALA A 26 1.86 -0.09 20.10
CA ALA A 26 3.03 -0.90 20.32
C ALA A 26 3.79 -0.98 19.00
N ALA A 27 5.09 -0.67 19.03
CA ALA A 27 6.01 -1.04 17.96
C ALA A 27 5.71 -2.47 17.53
N THR A 28 5.64 -2.72 16.22
CA THR A 28 5.22 -3.97 15.60
C THR A 28 6.07 -5.12 16.14
N ALA A 29 5.66 -5.68 17.28
CA ALA A 29 6.21 -6.91 17.80
C ALA A 29 6.02 -7.94 16.69
N THR A 30 7.08 -8.70 16.38
CA THR A 30 7.02 -9.79 15.41
C THR A 30 5.91 -10.74 15.83
N ARG A 31 4.73 -10.54 15.24
CA ARG A 31 3.55 -11.37 15.49
C ARG A 31 3.87 -12.75 14.94
N GLU A 32 3.75 -13.75 15.79
CA GLU A 32 3.87 -15.13 15.34
C GLU A 32 2.70 -15.41 14.37
N LEU A 33 3.05 -15.67 13.11
CA LEU A 33 2.10 -16.09 12.08
C LEU A 33 1.67 -17.55 12.33
N PHE A 34 1.01 -18.16 11.36
CA PHE A 34 0.76 -19.60 11.39
C PHE A 34 2.00 -20.39 10.92
N THR A 35 2.05 -21.68 11.27
CA THR A 35 3.08 -22.61 10.79
C THR A 35 2.50 -23.58 9.78
N VAL A 36 3.14 -23.74 8.62
CA VAL A 36 2.83 -24.78 7.65
C VAL A 36 3.64 -26.03 7.99
N ASN A 37 2.99 -27.06 8.54
CA ASN A 37 3.63 -28.34 8.80
C ASN A 37 3.68 -29.19 7.51
N SER A 38 4.74 -29.02 6.73
CA SER A 38 4.95 -29.71 5.46
C SER A 38 6.43 -30.05 5.27
N SER A 39 6.73 -31.21 4.70
CA SER A 39 8.10 -31.59 4.32
C SER A 39 8.72 -30.68 3.27
N ASN A 40 7.89 -29.90 2.56
CA ASN A 40 8.33 -28.96 1.53
C ASN A 40 8.61 -27.56 2.08
N VAL A 41 8.49 -27.34 3.39
CA VAL A 41 8.73 -26.04 4.02
C VAL A 41 9.71 -26.22 5.18
N THR A 42 10.76 -25.40 5.19
CA THR A 42 11.73 -25.33 6.30
C THR A 42 11.80 -23.90 6.81
N TYR A 43 11.66 -23.74 8.11
CA TYR A 43 11.78 -22.45 8.79
C TYR A 43 13.15 -22.37 9.47
N THR A 44 13.86 -21.28 9.24
CA THR A 44 15.04 -20.88 10.01
C THR A 44 14.75 -19.56 10.73
N ASP A 45 15.67 -19.07 11.56
CA ASP A 45 15.52 -17.77 12.21
C ASP A 45 15.35 -16.61 11.21
N ASN A 46 16.00 -16.72 10.04
CA ASN A 46 16.08 -15.64 9.07
C ASN A 46 15.22 -15.86 7.82
N GLU A 47 14.86 -17.10 7.50
CA GLU A 47 14.32 -17.46 6.18
C GLU A 47 13.22 -18.52 6.27
N ILE A 48 12.30 -18.46 5.32
CA ILE A 48 11.35 -19.53 4.98
C ILE A 48 11.80 -20.10 3.64
N LEU A 49 12.17 -21.37 3.63
CA LEU A 49 12.53 -22.11 2.41
C LEU A 49 11.34 -22.98 2.02
N SER A 50 10.87 -22.85 0.78
CA SER A 50 9.75 -23.66 0.30
C SER A 50 9.99 -24.24 -1.08
N LYS A 51 9.59 -25.50 -1.26
CA LYS A 51 9.63 -26.20 -2.54
C LYS A 51 8.23 -26.26 -3.15
N TYR A 52 8.09 -25.78 -4.38
CA TYR A 52 6.82 -25.72 -5.08
C TYR A 52 6.93 -26.35 -6.47
N THR A 53 6.11 -27.35 -6.74
CA THR A 53 5.99 -27.94 -8.08
C THR A 53 4.93 -27.19 -8.87
N TYR A 54 5.36 -26.28 -9.74
CA TYR A 54 4.49 -25.62 -10.70
C TYR A 54 4.09 -26.62 -11.79
N ARG A 55 2.78 -26.75 -12.00
CA ARG A 55 2.21 -27.63 -13.02
C ARG A 55 1.53 -26.76 -14.06
N THR A 56 1.90 -26.94 -15.32
CA THR A 56 1.31 -26.27 -16.47
C THR A 56 1.13 -27.27 -17.60
N THR A 57 0.63 -26.80 -18.74
CA THR A 57 0.36 -27.63 -19.91
C THR A 57 0.87 -26.94 -21.16
N ASP A 58 1.75 -27.60 -21.90
CA ASP A 58 2.19 -27.15 -23.22
C ASP A 58 1.20 -27.64 -24.28
N VAL A 59 0.89 -26.77 -25.24
CA VAL A 59 -0.03 -27.09 -26.35
C VAL A 59 0.67 -26.81 -27.66
N ALA A 60 0.84 -27.86 -28.47
CA ALA A 60 1.40 -27.77 -29.81
C ALA A 60 0.41 -28.31 -30.85
N LYS A 61 0.53 -27.87 -32.10
CA LYS A 61 -0.13 -28.56 -33.23
C LYS A 61 0.86 -29.52 -33.84
N ASP A 62 0.43 -30.75 -34.10
CA ASP A 62 1.19 -31.69 -34.92
C ASP A 62 1.07 -31.37 -36.41
N GLU A 63 1.79 -32.11 -37.25
CA GLU A 63 1.80 -31.97 -38.71
C GLU A 63 0.41 -32.17 -39.35
N SER A 64 -0.51 -32.87 -38.65
CA SER A 64 -1.89 -33.07 -39.09
C SER A 64 -2.84 -31.93 -38.66
N GLY A 65 -2.33 -30.94 -37.94
CA GLY A 65 -3.10 -29.82 -37.40
C GLY A 65 -3.85 -30.14 -36.10
N LYS A 66 -3.66 -31.33 -35.53
CA LYS A 66 -4.28 -31.74 -34.26
C LYS A 66 -3.49 -31.16 -33.08
N PHE A 67 -4.20 -30.72 -32.05
CA PHE A 67 -3.56 -30.28 -30.81
C PHE A 67 -3.03 -31.47 -30.00
N VAL A 68 -1.75 -31.39 -29.64
CA VAL A 68 -1.07 -32.24 -28.67
C VAL A 68 -0.91 -31.43 -27.40
N VAL A 69 -1.39 -31.99 -26.29
CA VAL A 69 -1.48 -31.34 -24.99
C VAL A 69 -0.60 -32.12 -24.02
N THR A 70 0.46 -31.49 -23.54
CA THR A 70 1.51 -32.15 -22.74
C THR A 70 1.57 -31.51 -21.35
N PRO A 71 1.18 -32.21 -20.28
CA PRO A 71 1.41 -31.73 -18.92
C PRO A 71 2.91 -31.60 -18.62
N VAL A 72 3.30 -30.47 -18.04
CA VAL A 72 4.68 -30.16 -17.68
C VAL A 72 4.75 -29.75 -16.21
N GLU A 73 5.77 -30.28 -15.52
CA GLU A 73 6.07 -29.89 -14.15
C GLU A 73 7.42 -29.17 -14.09
N THR A 74 7.49 -28.10 -13.31
CA THR A 74 8.74 -27.40 -12.99
C THR A 74 8.81 -27.18 -11.48
N VAL A 75 9.89 -27.64 -10.88
CA VAL A 75 10.12 -27.49 -9.45
C VAL A 75 10.84 -26.16 -9.20
N TYR A 76 10.24 -25.34 -8.35
CA TYR A 76 10.82 -24.09 -7.84
C TYR A 76 11.21 -24.26 -6.37
N GLU A 77 12.31 -23.62 -6.00
CA GLU A 77 12.72 -23.45 -4.61
C GLU A 77 12.70 -21.95 -4.30
N PHE A 78 11.82 -21.56 -3.39
CA PHE A 78 11.64 -20.18 -2.95
C PHE A 78 12.34 -19.95 -1.62
N LYS A 79 13.02 -18.81 -1.52
CA LYS A 79 13.58 -18.29 -0.28
C LYS A 79 12.90 -16.97 0.06
N THR A 80 12.29 -16.90 1.24
CA THR A 80 11.63 -15.69 1.74
C THR A 80 12.31 -15.23 3.03
N GLU A 81 12.83 -14.00 3.04
CA GLU A 81 13.38 -13.38 4.24
C GLU A 81 12.28 -13.13 5.27
N ARG A 82 12.55 -13.44 6.55
CA ARG A 82 11.60 -13.24 7.65
C ARG A 82 11.68 -11.83 8.24
N LYS A 83 12.82 -11.16 8.12
CA LYS A 83 13.00 -9.79 8.61
C LYS A 83 12.31 -8.82 7.67
N VAL A 84 11.27 -8.14 8.16
CA VAL A 84 10.63 -7.04 7.44
C VAL A 84 11.57 -5.82 7.45
N PRO A 85 11.98 -5.29 6.29
CA PRO A 85 12.93 -4.19 6.20
C PRO A 85 12.28 -2.85 6.57
N LYS A 86 13.04 -1.94 7.19
CA LYS A 86 12.61 -0.56 7.35
C LYS A 86 12.55 0.09 5.96
N THR A 87 11.35 0.47 5.53
CA THR A 87 11.08 0.79 4.13
C THR A 87 10.63 2.23 3.96
N GLY A 88 11.28 2.94 3.04
CA GLY A 88 10.82 4.23 2.56
C GLY A 88 10.09 4.12 1.23
N MET A 89 9.10 4.98 1.02
CA MET A 89 8.39 5.14 -0.23
C MET A 89 8.58 6.58 -0.72
N MET A 90 9.21 6.71 -1.88
CA MET A 90 9.40 8.01 -2.54
C MET A 90 8.43 8.14 -3.71
N LEU A 91 7.54 9.13 -3.66
CA LEU A 91 6.51 9.37 -4.66
C LEU A 91 6.96 10.45 -5.63
N VAL A 92 6.92 10.18 -6.93
CA VAL A 92 6.97 11.24 -7.95
C VAL A 92 5.55 11.78 -8.10
N GLY A 93 5.34 13.07 -7.89
CA GLY A 93 4.01 13.67 -7.75
C GLY A 93 3.46 13.62 -6.33
N LEU A 94 4.34 13.75 -5.33
CA LEU A 94 3.99 13.66 -3.90
C LEU A 94 2.90 14.66 -3.48
N GLY A 95 2.92 15.87 -4.05
CA GLY A 95 1.94 16.94 -3.81
C GLY A 95 0.67 16.82 -4.68
N GLY A 96 0.50 15.73 -5.42
CA GLY A 96 -0.73 15.42 -6.13
C GLY A 96 -1.84 14.88 -5.22
N ASN A 97 -3.03 14.66 -5.79
CA ASN A 97 -4.18 14.15 -5.05
C ASN A 97 -3.88 12.79 -4.40
N ASN A 98 -3.23 11.87 -5.13
CA ASN A 98 -2.88 10.56 -4.62
C ASN A 98 -1.81 10.64 -3.53
N GLY A 99 -0.72 11.38 -3.76
CA GLY A 99 0.40 11.48 -2.81
C GLY A 99 -0.02 12.07 -1.46
N THR A 100 -0.81 13.15 -1.50
CA THR A 100 -1.37 13.77 -0.28
C THR A 100 -2.36 12.85 0.44
N THR A 101 -3.25 12.18 -0.30
CA THR A 101 -4.26 11.28 0.27
C THR A 101 -3.64 10.04 0.91
N VAL A 102 -2.68 9.39 0.24
CA VAL A 102 -1.96 8.23 0.78
C VAL A 102 -1.21 8.62 2.05
N THR A 103 -0.50 9.75 2.03
CA THR A 103 0.27 10.22 3.18
C THR A 103 -0.62 10.52 4.39
N ALA A 104 -1.69 11.30 4.18
CA ALA A 104 -2.67 11.59 5.24
C ALA A 104 -3.37 10.34 5.75
N GLY A 105 -3.72 9.39 4.87
CA GLY A 105 -4.33 8.12 5.24
C GLY A 105 -3.40 7.27 6.13
N ILE A 106 -2.09 7.24 5.83
CA ILE A 106 -1.10 6.57 6.67
C ILE A 106 -0.99 7.24 8.03
N ILE A 107 -0.88 8.57 8.09
CA ILE A 107 -0.82 9.32 9.34
C ILE A 107 -2.07 9.05 10.19
N ALA A 108 -3.25 9.06 9.56
CA ALA A 108 -4.52 8.83 10.24
C ALA A 108 -4.62 7.43 10.85
N ASN A 109 -4.22 6.39 10.10
CA ASN A 109 -4.20 5.01 10.59
C ASN A 109 -3.15 4.81 11.69
N ARG A 110 -1.93 5.33 11.50
CA ARG A 110 -0.86 5.26 12.49
C ARG A 110 -1.25 5.88 13.83
N ARG A 111 -2.01 6.98 13.80
CA ARG A 111 -2.49 7.69 15.00
C ARG A 111 -3.86 7.20 15.51
N GLY A 112 -4.48 6.23 14.85
CA GLY A 112 -5.81 5.72 15.22
C GLY A 112 -6.89 6.81 15.19
N LEU A 113 -6.82 7.75 14.24
CA LEU A 113 -7.69 8.91 14.22
C LEU A 113 -9.16 8.55 13.98
N ARG A 114 -10.04 9.37 14.56
CA ARG A 114 -11.48 9.33 14.34
C ARG A 114 -11.97 10.76 14.08
N TRP A 115 -12.93 10.91 13.19
CA TRP A 115 -13.49 12.22 12.84
C TRP A 115 -15.00 12.12 12.57
N GLN A 116 -15.69 13.23 12.79
CA GLN A 116 -17.10 13.38 12.45
C GLN A 116 -17.27 13.51 10.94
N THR A 117 -18.23 12.79 10.38
CA THR A 117 -18.81 13.03 9.03
C THR A 117 -20.29 13.35 9.16
N ARG A 118 -20.99 13.60 8.04
CA ARG A 118 -22.44 13.82 8.07
C ARG A 118 -23.22 12.58 8.55
N GLU A 119 -22.64 11.39 8.38
CA GLU A 119 -23.20 10.09 8.74
C GLU A 119 -22.73 9.59 10.13
N GLY A 120 -22.00 10.42 10.89
CA GLY A 120 -21.50 10.10 12.22
C GLY A 120 -19.98 9.94 12.28
N VAL A 121 -19.48 9.40 13.40
CA VAL A 121 -18.03 9.25 13.63
C VAL A 121 -17.46 8.10 12.81
N ARG A 122 -16.41 8.38 12.03
CA ARG A 122 -15.62 7.40 11.29
C ARG A 122 -14.25 7.21 11.93
N ALA A 123 -13.68 6.01 11.79
CA ALA A 123 -12.31 5.71 12.20
C ALA A 123 -11.44 5.49 10.96
N ALA A 124 -10.16 5.86 11.07
CA ALA A 124 -9.16 5.56 10.05
C ALA A 124 -9.11 4.05 9.79
N ASN A 125 -9.00 3.69 8.51
CA ASN A 125 -8.88 2.31 8.04
C ASN A 125 -8.13 2.28 6.70
N TYR A 126 -7.89 1.08 6.19
CA TYR A 126 -7.29 0.83 4.87
C TYR A 126 -8.27 0.16 3.89
N TYR A 127 -9.57 0.49 3.97
CA TYR A 127 -10.56 -0.06 3.05
C TYR A 127 -10.19 0.24 1.60
N GLY A 128 -10.45 -0.72 0.72
CA GLY A 128 -10.00 -0.70 -0.67
C GLY A 128 -8.60 -1.29 -0.91
N SER A 129 -7.78 -1.46 0.13
CA SER A 129 -6.52 -2.21 0.02
C SER A 129 -6.77 -3.71 0.09
N VAL A 130 -6.40 -4.45 -0.96
CA VAL A 130 -6.45 -5.92 -0.95
C VAL A 130 -5.61 -6.49 0.19
N ILE A 131 -4.40 -5.97 0.40
CA ILE A 131 -3.48 -6.51 1.41
C ILE A 131 -3.97 -6.26 2.84
N MET A 132 -4.56 -5.08 3.09
CA MET A 132 -4.95 -4.67 4.44
C MET A 132 -6.40 -4.96 4.80
N SER A 133 -7.28 -5.16 3.79
CA SER A 133 -8.73 -5.28 4.00
C SER A 133 -9.33 -6.55 3.40
N SER A 134 -8.52 -7.48 2.89
CA SER A 134 -9.00 -8.79 2.44
C SER A 134 -8.48 -9.93 3.30
N THR A 135 -9.13 -11.09 3.16
CA THR A 135 -8.73 -12.34 3.78
C THR A 135 -8.46 -13.40 2.74
N ILE A 136 -7.61 -14.36 3.07
CA ILE A 136 -7.39 -15.58 2.28
C ILE A 136 -7.78 -16.80 3.10
N LYS A 137 -8.38 -17.79 2.44
CA LYS A 137 -8.70 -19.09 3.05
C LYS A 137 -7.42 -19.87 3.27
N LEU A 138 -7.07 -20.11 4.52
CA LEU A 138 -5.94 -20.95 4.90
C LEU A 138 -6.29 -22.44 4.80
N GLY A 139 -7.54 -22.80 5.10
CA GLY A 139 -8.01 -24.18 5.05
C GLY A 139 -9.38 -24.33 5.70
N THR A 140 -9.65 -25.54 6.20
CA THR A 140 -10.89 -25.87 6.89
C THR A 140 -10.55 -26.47 8.25
N ASP A 141 -11.20 -25.97 9.31
CA ASP A 141 -10.98 -26.44 10.68
C ASP A 141 -11.38 -27.92 10.82
N THR A 142 -10.55 -28.70 11.53
CA THR A 142 -10.71 -30.15 11.59
C THR A 142 -11.93 -30.59 12.40
N LYS A 143 -12.35 -29.79 13.40
CA LYS A 143 -13.47 -30.14 14.30
C LYS A 143 -14.80 -29.60 13.79
N THR A 144 -14.83 -28.33 13.42
CA THR A 144 -16.05 -27.60 13.05
C THR A 144 -16.35 -27.68 11.56
N ARG A 145 -15.37 -28.08 10.73
CA ARG A 145 -15.46 -28.12 9.27
C ARG A 145 -15.77 -26.76 8.62
N LYS A 146 -15.58 -25.67 9.36
CA LYS A 146 -15.72 -24.30 8.87
C LYS A 146 -14.44 -23.82 8.22
N ASP A 147 -14.56 -22.91 7.28
CA ASP A 147 -13.41 -22.27 6.63
C ASP A 147 -12.66 -21.38 7.61
N VAL A 148 -11.34 -21.56 7.64
CA VAL A 148 -10.42 -20.72 8.39
C VAL A 148 -9.82 -19.72 7.42
N ASN A 149 -10.19 -18.46 7.60
CA ASN A 149 -9.65 -17.34 6.83
C ASN A 149 -8.72 -16.52 7.70
N ILE A 150 -7.61 -16.06 7.12
CA ILE A 150 -6.65 -15.16 7.77
C ILE A 150 -6.59 -13.84 7.00
N PRO A 151 -6.20 -12.72 7.63
CA PRO A 151 -5.88 -11.50 6.90
C PRO A 151 -4.83 -11.77 5.82
N PHE A 152 -4.98 -11.14 4.64
CA PHE A 152 -4.02 -11.34 3.54
C PHE A 152 -2.59 -10.94 3.98
N SER A 153 -2.45 -9.86 4.73
CA SER A 153 -1.18 -9.39 5.29
C SER A 153 -0.51 -10.35 6.28
N ASP A 154 -1.24 -11.35 6.79
CA ASP A 154 -0.71 -12.37 7.72
C ASP A 154 -0.18 -13.62 6.99
N ILE A 155 -0.17 -13.66 5.64
CA ILE A 155 0.32 -14.84 4.89
C ILE A 155 1.83 -15.03 4.99
N LEU A 156 2.58 -13.93 4.98
CA LEU A 156 4.04 -13.87 5.06
C LEU A 156 4.44 -12.58 5.79
N PRO A 157 5.67 -12.46 6.30
CA PRO A 157 6.16 -11.20 6.86
C PRO A 157 6.12 -10.08 5.81
N MET A 158 5.29 -9.06 6.04
CA MET A 158 5.08 -7.94 5.11
C MET A 158 5.25 -6.59 5.81
N VAL A 159 5.67 -5.59 5.04
CA VAL A 159 5.70 -4.19 5.50
C VAL A 159 4.27 -3.71 5.72
N HIS A 160 3.99 -3.18 6.91
CA HIS A 160 2.71 -2.53 7.19
C HIS A 160 2.75 -1.06 6.72
N PRO A 161 1.68 -0.51 6.11
CA PRO A 161 1.70 0.86 5.61
C PRO A 161 1.97 1.93 6.68
N ASN A 162 1.55 1.69 7.94
CA ASN A 162 1.91 2.55 9.08
C ASN A 162 3.43 2.69 9.30
N ASP A 163 4.25 1.73 8.86
CA ASP A 163 5.69 1.71 9.06
C ASP A 163 6.47 2.38 7.91
N LEU A 164 5.76 2.81 6.86
CA LEU A 164 6.38 3.50 5.72
C LEU A 164 6.83 4.91 6.11
N VAL A 165 8.07 5.23 5.73
CA VAL A 165 8.57 6.60 5.70
C VAL A 165 8.29 7.18 4.31
N ILE A 166 7.52 8.26 4.24
CA ILE A 166 7.09 8.87 2.97
C ILE A 166 7.97 10.07 2.64
N GLY A 167 8.36 10.18 1.37
CA GLY A 167 9.04 11.33 0.79
C GLY A 167 8.79 11.38 -0.72
N GLY A 168 9.54 12.21 -1.43
CA GLY A 168 9.45 12.26 -2.90
C GLY A 168 9.52 13.67 -3.46
N TRP A 169 9.06 13.81 -4.69
CA TRP A 169 9.24 14.99 -5.53
C TRP A 169 7.89 15.48 -6.04
N ASP A 170 7.78 16.79 -6.29
CA ASP A 170 6.67 17.38 -7.05
C ASP A 170 7.20 18.64 -7.75
N ILE A 171 6.67 18.92 -8.93
CA ILE A 171 6.99 20.17 -9.64
C ILE A 171 6.41 21.40 -8.92
N SER A 172 5.48 21.20 -7.99
CA SER A 172 4.92 22.23 -7.11
C SER A 172 5.58 22.19 -5.72
N GLY A 173 5.94 23.37 -5.20
CA GLY A 173 6.60 23.53 -3.90
C GLY A 173 5.67 23.56 -2.69
N LEU A 174 4.36 23.40 -2.90
CA LEU A 174 3.39 23.37 -1.80
C LEU A 174 3.72 22.25 -0.82
N ASN A 175 3.66 22.56 0.48
CA ASN A 175 3.72 21.51 1.50
C ASN A 175 2.47 20.62 1.44
N LEU A 176 2.52 19.43 2.02
CA LEU A 176 1.41 18.49 1.86
C LEU A 176 0.10 18.92 2.53
N ALA A 177 0.11 19.85 3.50
CA ALA A 177 -1.13 20.39 4.04
C ALA A 177 -1.85 21.29 3.02
N GLU A 178 -1.11 22.17 2.34
CA GLU A 178 -1.62 23.03 1.27
C GLU A 178 -2.04 22.22 0.05
N ALA A 179 -1.20 21.25 -0.35
CA ALA A 179 -1.50 20.36 -1.46
C ALA A 179 -2.72 19.47 -1.19
N MET A 180 -2.89 19.00 0.05
CA MET A 180 -4.08 18.25 0.49
C MET A 180 -5.34 19.13 0.45
N ASP A 181 -5.23 20.41 0.79
CA ASP A 181 -6.35 21.33 0.69
C ASP A 181 -6.74 21.58 -0.78
N ARG A 182 -5.76 21.80 -1.66
CA ARG A 182 -5.93 21.88 -3.12
C ARG A 182 -6.58 20.63 -3.70
N ALA A 183 -6.23 19.44 -3.20
CA ALA A 183 -6.72 18.17 -3.72
C ALA A 183 -8.22 17.94 -3.43
N GLN A 184 -8.77 18.55 -2.38
CA GLN A 184 -10.20 18.47 -2.01
C GLN A 184 -10.75 17.03 -1.87
N VAL A 185 -9.91 16.07 -1.49
CA VAL A 185 -10.31 14.65 -1.34
C VAL A 185 -10.83 14.34 0.06
N LEU A 186 -10.15 14.83 1.09
CA LEU A 186 -10.39 14.43 2.49
C LEU A 186 -11.34 15.37 3.21
N GLU A 187 -12.12 14.81 4.14
CA GLU A 187 -13.02 15.54 5.03
C GLU A 187 -12.29 16.68 5.77
N PRO A 188 -12.89 17.88 5.90
CA PRO A 188 -12.26 19.03 6.54
C PRO A 188 -11.72 18.74 7.95
N THR A 189 -12.49 18.00 8.76
CA THR A 189 -12.08 17.62 10.13
C THR A 189 -10.83 16.74 10.12
N LEU A 190 -10.73 15.79 9.19
CA LEU A 190 -9.54 14.94 9.06
C LEU A 190 -8.34 15.79 8.62
N LYS A 191 -8.51 16.67 7.62
CA LYS A 191 -7.47 17.59 7.16
C LYS A 191 -6.89 18.38 8.33
N GLN A 192 -7.73 18.96 9.18
CA GLN A 192 -7.31 19.70 10.38
C GLN A 192 -6.50 18.84 11.36
N GLN A 193 -6.89 17.59 11.58
CA GLN A 193 -6.21 16.69 12.51
C GLN A 193 -4.79 16.28 12.06
N VAL A 194 -4.55 16.22 10.74
CA VAL A 194 -3.25 15.84 10.16
C VAL A 194 -2.42 17.04 9.66
N ALA A 195 -3.01 18.24 9.60
CA ALA A 195 -2.39 19.43 8.99
C ALA A 195 -0.98 19.73 9.51
N LYS A 196 -0.76 19.64 10.82
CA LYS A 196 0.56 19.95 11.42
C LYS A 196 1.67 19.03 10.90
N GLU A 197 1.39 17.73 10.79
CA GLU A 197 2.37 16.74 10.32
C GLU A 197 2.52 16.82 8.79
N MET A 198 1.42 16.98 8.06
CA MET A 198 1.43 17.17 6.61
C MET A 198 2.21 18.43 6.19
N ALA A 199 2.12 19.53 6.95
CA ALA A 199 2.84 20.77 6.66
C ALA A 199 4.37 20.64 6.81
N GLN A 200 4.85 19.64 7.56
CA GLN A 200 6.29 19.35 7.70
C GLN A 200 6.87 18.60 6.50
N ILE A 201 6.01 18.09 5.61
CA ILE A 201 6.42 17.33 4.44
C ILE A 201 6.33 18.28 3.23
N VAL A 202 7.50 18.66 2.72
CA VAL A 202 7.64 19.49 1.53
C VAL A 202 8.28 18.63 0.44
N PRO A 203 7.69 18.56 -0.78
CA PRO A 203 8.28 17.81 -1.88
C PRO A 203 9.66 18.34 -2.28
N LEU A 204 10.56 17.43 -2.64
CA LEU A 204 11.83 17.80 -3.28
C LEU A 204 11.57 18.39 -4.68
N PRO A 205 12.45 19.28 -5.18
CA PRO A 205 12.35 19.78 -6.55
C PRO A 205 12.37 18.63 -7.57
N SER A 206 11.41 18.62 -8.48
CA SER A 206 11.29 17.57 -9.50
C SER A 206 11.89 17.99 -10.84
N ILE A 207 12.04 17.02 -11.74
CA ILE A 207 12.35 17.29 -13.14
C ILE A 207 11.06 17.73 -13.85
N TYR A 208 11.14 18.77 -14.68
CA TYR A 208 10.03 19.23 -15.52
C TYR A 208 10.50 19.44 -16.96
N TYR A 209 10.01 18.60 -17.87
CA TYR A 209 10.16 18.77 -19.31
C TYR A 209 8.80 19.09 -19.91
N PRO A 210 8.52 20.35 -20.30
CA PRO A 210 7.18 20.78 -20.73
C PRO A 210 6.57 19.92 -21.84
N ASP A 211 7.40 19.42 -22.76
CA ASP A 211 6.95 18.63 -23.92
C ASP A 211 6.33 17.27 -23.56
N PHE A 212 6.44 16.80 -22.32
CA PHE A 212 5.94 15.48 -21.89
C PHE A 212 4.58 15.53 -21.21
N ILE A 213 4.15 16.70 -20.70
CA ILE A 213 2.86 16.85 -19.99
C ILE A 213 2.05 18.00 -20.58
N ALA A 214 0.77 18.09 -20.19
CA ALA A 214 -0.10 19.14 -20.70
C ALA A 214 0.40 20.55 -20.34
N ALA A 215 0.32 21.49 -21.29
CA ALA A 215 0.80 22.87 -21.12
C ALA A 215 0.14 23.62 -19.95
N ASN A 216 -1.07 23.23 -19.54
CA ASN A 216 -1.75 23.81 -18.38
C ASN A 216 -1.10 23.48 -17.02
N GLN A 217 -0.02 22.71 -16.99
CA GLN A 217 0.77 22.45 -15.78
C GLN A 217 1.92 23.46 -15.59
N GLU A 218 2.17 24.36 -16.55
CA GLU A 218 3.27 25.32 -16.48
C GLU A 218 3.20 26.21 -15.23
N ASP A 219 2.03 26.79 -14.95
CA ASP A 219 1.81 27.65 -13.77
C ASP A 219 1.98 26.91 -12.43
N ARG A 220 1.97 25.58 -12.44
CA ARG A 220 2.16 24.74 -11.26
C ARG A 220 3.64 24.42 -10.99
N ALA A 221 4.52 24.61 -11.95
CA ALA A 221 5.90 24.15 -11.92
C ALA A 221 6.86 25.19 -11.29
N ASP A 222 6.73 25.43 -9.98
CA ASP A 222 7.57 26.37 -9.21
C ASP A 222 8.71 25.70 -8.41
N ASN A 223 8.79 24.37 -8.42
CA ASN A 223 9.74 23.56 -7.66
C ASN A 223 10.46 22.56 -8.57
N VAL A 224 11.29 23.09 -9.48
CA VAL A 224 11.92 22.31 -10.55
C VAL A 224 13.44 22.36 -10.51
N LEU A 225 14.06 21.26 -10.93
CA LEU A 225 15.51 21.24 -11.18
C LEU A 225 15.85 22.09 -12.43
N PRO A 226 17.00 22.79 -12.45
CA PRO A 226 17.36 23.63 -13.59
C PRO A 226 17.58 22.83 -14.88
N GLY A 227 16.85 23.18 -15.94
CA GLY A 227 17.01 22.62 -17.28
C GLY A 227 15.70 22.05 -17.81
N THR A 228 15.49 22.18 -19.12
CA THR A 228 14.25 21.77 -19.81
C THR A 228 14.42 20.52 -20.67
N LYS A 229 15.59 19.88 -20.62
CA LYS A 229 15.93 18.70 -21.42
C LYS A 229 16.56 17.62 -20.55
N ALA A 230 16.35 16.37 -20.96
CA ALA A 230 16.97 15.21 -20.34
C ALA A 230 18.49 15.30 -20.37
N CYS A 231 19.11 15.20 -19.19
CA CYS A 231 20.55 15.22 -19.03
C CYS A 231 21.00 14.32 -17.87
N ASN A 232 22.30 14.03 -17.81
CA ASN A 232 22.87 13.17 -16.77
C ASN A 232 22.84 13.83 -15.39
N GLU A 233 22.91 15.17 -15.33
CA GLU A 233 22.84 15.91 -14.07
C GLU A 233 21.50 15.66 -13.36
N HIS A 234 20.40 15.61 -14.10
CA HIS A 234 19.08 15.25 -13.54
C HIS A 234 19.05 13.81 -12.99
N VAL A 235 19.63 12.85 -13.73
CA VAL A 235 19.73 11.46 -13.26
C VAL A 235 20.54 11.37 -11.97
N GLU A 236 21.70 12.02 -11.91
CA GLU A 236 22.56 11.99 -10.73
C GLU A 236 21.93 12.71 -9.54
N GLN A 237 21.16 13.77 -9.76
CA GLN A 237 20.39 14.42 -8.69
C GLN A 237 19.36 13.47 -8.08
N ILE A 238 18.55 12.78 -8.90
CA ILE A 238 17.55 11.82 -8.37
C ILE A 238 18.24 10.66 -7.64
N ARG A 239 19.37 10.14 -8.16
CA ARG A 239 20.16 9.10 -7.47
C ARG A 239 20.69 9.60 -6.12
N LYS A 240 21.14 10.86 -6.04
CA LYS A 240 21.57 11.50 -4.80
C LYS A 240 20.40 11.61 -3.82
N ASP A 241 19.26 12.14 -4.25
CA ASP A 241 18.07 12.30 -3.41
C ASP A 241 17.60 10.97 -2.79
N ILE A 242 17.62 9.87 -3.56
CA ILE A 242 17.28 8.54 -3.05
C ILE A 242 18.29 8.08 -1.98
N ARG A 243 19.59 8.29 -2.20
CA ARG A 243 20.64 7.94 -1.22
C ARG A 243 20.50 8.75 0.05
N ASP A 244 20.34 10.06 -0.08
CA ASP A 244 20.18 10.98 1.05
C ASP A 244 18.91 10.66 1.85
N PHE A 245 17.79 10.37 1.17
CA PHE A 245 16.55 9.95 1.83
C PHE A 245 16.71 8.62 2.57
N LYS A 246 17.40 7.65 1.96
CA LYS A 246 17.71 6.36 2.57
C LYS A 246 18.55 6.54 3.84
N GLU A 247 19.64 7.30 3.75
CA GLU A 247 20.58 7.53 4.84
C GLU A 247 19.94 8.33 5.98
N LYS A 248 19.32 9.47 5.68
CA LYS A 248 18.67 10.36 6.67
C LYS A 248 17.65 9.63 7.54
N ASN A 249 16.96 8.65 6.97
CA ASN A 249 15.90 7.91 7.66
C ASN A 249 16.36 6.52 8.15
N GLY A 250 17.62 6.13 7.94
CA GLY A 250 18.16 4.83 8.31
C GLY A 250 17.39 3.66 7.71
N LEU A 251 17.06 3.74 6.41
CA LEU A 251 16.20 2.78 5.71
C LEU A 251 17.01 1.62 5.12
N ASP A 252 16.46 0.41 5.20
CA ASP A 252 17.02 -0.78 4.55
C ASP A 252 16.69 -0.78 3.05
N LYS A 253 15.43 -0.45 2.71
CA LYS A 253 14.88 -0.45 1.35
C LYS A 253 14.17 0.87 1.04
N VAL A 254 14.22 1.27 -0.23
CA VAL A 254 13.46 2.39 -0.78
C VAL A 254 12.72 1.90 -2.02
N ILE A 255 11.43 2.22 -2.11
CA ILE A 255 10.61 2.00 -3.29
C ILE A 255 10.28 3.36 -3.89
N VAL A 256 10.49 3.52 -5.19
CA VAL A 256 10.07 4.71 -5.93
C VAL A 256 8.80 4.37 -6.70
N GLN A 257 7.77 5.22 -6.60
CA GLN A 257 6.52 5.04 -7.31
C GLN A 257 6.10 6.33 -8.01
N TRP A 258 5.85 6.23 -9.32
CA TRP A 258 5.30 7.34 -10.10
C TRP A 258 3.80 7.48 -9.84
N THR A 259 3.39 8.66 -9.39
CA THR A 259 1.98 9.05 -9.26
C THR A 259 1.75 10.49 -9.72
N ALA A 260 2.65 11.01 -10.57
CA ALA A 260 2.54 12.33 -11.16
C ALA A 260 1.61 12.30 -12.39
N ASN A 261 1.57 13.41 -13.12
CA ASN A 261 0.81 13.54 -14.36
C ASN A 261 1.17 12.41 -15.36
N THR A 262 0.18 12.00 -16.14
CA THR A 262 0.39 11.09 -17.27
C THR A 262 1.24 11.78 -18.33
N GLU A 263 2.28 11.11 -18.78
CA GLU A 263 3.12 11.54 -19.89
C GLU A 263 2.62 10.95 -21.23
N ARG A 264 2.98 11.57 -22.35
CA ARG A 264 2.61 11.13 -23.71
C ARG A 264 3.39 9.91 -24.22
#